data_AF-A0A1B6LDD9-F1
#
_entry.id   AF-A0A1B6LDD9-F1
#
_cell.length_a   1.000
_cell.length_b   1.000
_cell.length_c   1.000
_cell.angle_alpha   90.00
_cell.angle_beta   90.00
_cell.angle_gamma   90.00
#
_symmetry.space_group_name_H-M   'P 1'
#
loop_
_entity.id
_entity.type
_entity.pdbx_description
1 polymer ?
#
loop_
_entity_poly.entity_id
_entity_poly.type
_entity_poly.pdbx_seq_one_letter_code
_entity_poly.pdbx_strand_id
1 'polypeptide(L)'
;MEVSDTDDDYPMARKKPRKDDPTAALKEENDSLRCQLEAYKNEVDLVKVDLKLELEQKDKQLKMCQQTLQGMQQQLLDAKRKQGEEELRVLELQARLKAKQTKEKQTKEKETKEGEEVKDKEETEGEVDTTDSLLLLSSKLSEKEAKLVGLISIFLHVHPFGAGVDYIWSYLQKLDPTLRTSEVETVMARFPSMFLQELSGIGANMERRWVYAGYKNTKPEL
;
A
#
# COMPACT_ATOMS: atom_id res chain seq x y z
N MET A 1 54.41 76.95 37.22
CA MET A 1 54.14 78.35 36.82
C MET A 1 53.87 78.31 35.33
N GLU A 2 52.77 78.77 34.75
CA GLU A 2 51.53 79.38 35.21
C GLU A 2 50.49 79.09 34.11
N VAL A 3 49.23 79.03 34.53
CA VAL A 3 48.04 78.98 33.69
C VAL A 3 47.87 80.31 32.93
N SER A 4 47.39 80.25 31.68
CA SER A 4 46.58 81.35 31.15
C SER A 4 45.43 80.77 30.35
N ASP A 5 44.30 80.90 31.02
CA ASP A 5 42.93 80.87 30.57
C ASP A 5 42.73 81.95 29.50
N THR A 6 42.14 81.59 28.36
CA THR A 6 41.50 82.56 27.46
C THR A 6 40.30 81.85 26.86
N ASP A 7 39.19 82.06 27.53
CA ASP A 7 37.84 81.93 27.01
C ASP A 7 37.70 82.74 25.72
N ASP A 8 37.46 82.06 24.61
CA ASP A 8 36.79 82.64 23.44
C ASP A 8 35.55 81.79 23.13
N ASP A 9 34.46 82.19 23.76
CA ASP A 9 33.09 81.75 23.50
C ASP A 9 32.66 82.28 22.12
N TYR A 10 32.62 81.41 21.11
CA TYR A 10 31.84 81.64 19.89
C TYR A 10 30.93 80.44 19.59
N PRO A 11 29.62 80.67 19.40
CA PRO A 11 28.66 79.58 19.25
C PRO A 11 28.59 79.07 17.80
N MET A 12 28.19 77.80 17.69
CA MET A 12 27.59 77.19 16.50
C MET A 12 28.50 76.98 15.27
N ALA A 13 29.11 75.80 15.23
CA ALA A 13 29.01 74.97 14.05
C ALA A 13 28.38 73.63 14.46
N ARG A 14 27.04 73.55 14.40
CA ARG A 14 26.35 72.26 14.35
C ARG A 14 26.96 71.49 13.17
N LYS A 15 27.87 70.55 13.45
CA LYS A 15 28.33 69.58 12.46
C LYS A 15 27.08 68.88 11.97
N LYS A 16 26.64 69.24 10.76
CA LYS A 16 25.66 68.45 9.99
C LYS A 16 26.08 66.98 10.12
N PRO A 17 25.16 66.04 10.38
CA PRO A 17 25.50 64.63 10.36
C PRO A 17 26.12 64.37 8.98
N ARG A 18 27.38 63.91 8.98
CA ARG A 18 28.06 63.54 7.74
C ARG A 18 27.18 62.47 7.08
N LYS A 19 26.70 62.79 5.88
CA LYS A 19 26.08 61.86 4.94
C LYS A 19 26.88 60.54 4.94
N ASP A 20 26.17 59.45 5.18
CA ASP A 20 26.43 58.08 4.72
C ASP A 20 27.91 57.76 4.50
N ASP A 21 28.59 57.28 5.55
CA ASP A 21 29.90 56.66 5.42
C ASP A 21 29.71 55.28 4.74
N PRO A 22 30.09 55.10 3.47
CA PRO A 22 29.81 53.86 2.74
C PRO A 22 30.47 52.65 3.40
N THR A 23 31.58 52.86 4.09
CA THR A 23 32.27 51.84 4.88
C THR A 23 31.51 51.39 6.12
N ALA A 24 30.68 52.24 6.72
CA ALA A 24 29.84 51.86 7.84
C ALA A 24 28.64 51.02 7.36
N ALA A 25 28.00 51.42 6.25
CA ALA A 25 26.90 50.69 5.64
C ALA A 25 27.33 49.28 5.20
N LEU A 26 28.51 49.14 4.57
CA LEU A 26 29.06 47.84 4.18
C LEU A 26 29.39 46.93 5.37
N LYS A 27 29.79 47.50 6.51
CA LYS A 27 30.04 46.72 7.74
C LYS A 27 28.73 46.21 8.34
N GLU A 28 27.71 47.06 8.41
CA GLU A 28 26.39 46.68 8.87
C GLU A 28 25.76 45.59 7.98
N GLU A 29 25.89 45.72 6.66
CA GLU A 29 25.47 44.69 5.71
C GLU A 29 26.26 43.38 5.91
N ASN A 30 27.57 43.45 6.14
CA ASN A 30 28.38 42.25 6.44
C ASN A 30 27.92 41.56 7.73
N ASP A 31 27.64 42.32 8.78
CA ASP A 31 27.16 41.79 10.05
C ASP A 31 25.75 41.18 9.90
N SER A 32 24.87 41.84 9.13
CA SER A 32 23.55 41.31 8.79
C SER A 32 23.64 39.97 8.03
N LEU A 33 24.50 39.90 7.02
CA LEU A 33 24.75 38.67 6.26
C LEU A 33 25.33 37.56 7.13
N ARG A 34 26.22 37.87 8.09
CA ARG A 34 26.74 36.89 9.06
C ARG A 34 25.63 36.33 9.94
N CYS A 35 24.75 37.19 10.46
CA CYS A 35 23.59 36.75 11.24
C CYS A 35 22.66 35.86 10.41
N GLN A 36 22.41 36.23 9.15
CA GLN A 36 21.55 35.45 8.26
C GLN A 36 22.16 34.09 7.91
N LEU A 37 23.47 34.02 7.66
CA LEU A 37 24.17 32.75 7.43
C LEU A 37 24.12 31.82 8.65
N GLU A 38 24.28 32.35 9.86
CA GLU A 38 24.18 31.54 11.08
C GLU A 38 22.74 31.05 11.31
N ALA A 39 21.73 31.85 10.97
CA ALA A 39 20.34 31.42 11.00
C ALA A 39 20.08 30.26 10.04
N TYR A 40 20.52 30.38 8.78
CA TYR A 40 20.37 29.28 7.80
C TYR A 40 21.14 28.03 8.20
N LYS A 41 22.33 28.18 8.78
CA LYS A 41 23.10 27.05 9.30
C LYS A 41 22.34 26.32 10.41
N ASN A 42 21.73 27.06 11.34
CA ASN A 42 20.90 26.48 12.40
C ASN A 42 19.65 25.77 11.85
N GLU A 43 18.96 26.36 10.87
CA GLU A 43 17.81 25.74 10.20
C GLU A 43 18.21 24.42 9.52
N VAL A 44 19.34 24.43 8.80
CA VAL A 44 19.87 23.23 8.15
C VAL A 44 20.20 22.15 9.18
N ASP A 45 20.84 22.52 10.29
CA ASP A 45 21.19 21.55 11.33
C ASP A 45 19.95 21.01 12.06
N LEU A 46 18.90 21.82 12.24
CA LEU A 46 17.61 21.36 12.75
C LEU A 46 16.98 20.33 11.80
N VAL A 47 16.92 20.63 10.50
CA VAL A 47 16.38 19.72 9.48
C VAL A 47 17.16 18.40 9.44
N LYS A 48 18.49 18.44 9.57
CA LYS A 48 19.31 17.21 9.64
C LYS A 48 18.97 16.37 10.86
N VAL A 49 18.76 16.99 12.02
CA VAL A 49 18.39 16.29 13.25
C VAL A 49 17.00 15.66 13.13
N ASP A 50 16.03 16.40 12.60
CA ASP A 50 14.67 15.91 12.37
C ASP A 50 14.65 14.72 11.40
N LEU A 51 15.37 14.83 10.28
CA LEU A 51 15.49 13.75 9.31
C LEU A 51 16.11 12.49 9.94
N LYS A 52 17.15 12.67 10.75
CA LYS A 52 17.80 11.56 11.45
C LYS A 52 16.85 10.89 12.45
N LEU A 53 16.08 11.68 13.20
CA LEU A 53 15.10 11.16 14.14
C LEU A 53 13.99 10.38 13.42
N GLU A 54 13.48 10.91 12.30
CA GLU A 54 12.48 10.22 11.50
C GLU A 54 13.02 8.89 10.95
N LEU A 55 14.25 8.87 10.46
CA LEU A 55 14.89 7.66 9.95
C LEU A 55 15.05 6.61 11.06
N GLU A 56 15.48 7.01 12.26
CA GLU A 56 15.56 6.11 13.43
C GLU A 56 14.19 5.57 13.87
N GLN A 57 13.12 6.38 13.77
CA GLN A 57 11.76 5.93 14.06
C GLN A 57 11.27 4.91 13.03
N LYS A 58 11.48 5.18 11.74
CA LYS A 58 11.11 4.25 10.65
C LYS A 58 11.89 2.93 10.78
N ASP A 59 13.16 2.98 11.15
CA ASP A 59 13.98 1.79 11.42
C ASP A 59 13.43 0.95 12.58
N LYS A 60 12.98 1.59 13.67
CA LYS A 60 12.33 0.89 14.79
C LYS A 60 11.03 0.22 14.37
N GLN A 61 10.19 0.92 13.61
CA GLN A 61 8.93 0.36 13.08
C GLN A 61 9.20 -0.84 12.16
N LEU A 62 10.21 -0.73 11.30
CA LEU A 62 10.62 -1.80 10.39
C LEU A 62 11.10 -3.04 11.16
N LYS A 63 11.94 -2.87 12.19
CA LYS A 63 12.39 -3.97 13.06
C LYS A 63 11.23 -4.65 13.78
N MET A 64 10.29 -3.89 14.33
CA MET A 64 9.10 -4.44 14.98
C MET A 64 8.27 -5.27 13.99
N CYS A 65 8.00 -4.73 12.80
CA CYS A 65 7.25 -5.43 11.76
C CYS A 65 7.96 -6.73 11.32
N GLN A 66 9.30 -6.70 11.18
CA GLN A 66 10.09 -7.90 10.87
C GLN A 66 9.96 -8.97 11.95
N GLN A 67 10.02 -8.60 13.23
CA GLN A 67 9.84 -9.53 14.34
C GLN A 67 8.42 -10.14 14.36
N THR A 68 7.38 -9.33 14.15
CA THR A 68 6.00 -9.82 14.04
C THR A 68 5.84 -10.78 12.87
N LEU A 69 6.42 -10.46 11.71
CA LEU A 69 6.36 -11.31 10.52
C LEU A 69 7.04 -12.66 10.75
N GLN A 70 8.24 -12.67 11.36
CA GLN A 70 8.94 -13.90 11.71
C GLN A 70 8.13 -14.76 12.70
N GLY A 71 7.55 -14.14 13.73
CA GLY A 71 6.70 -14.84 14.69
C GLY A 71 5.46 -15.48 14.04
N MET A 72 4.79 -14.75 13.15
CA MET A 72 3.61 -15.25 12.44
C MET A 72 3.97 -16.37 11.45
N GLN A 73 5.11 -16.26 10.76
CA GLN A 73 5.61 -17.34 9.90
C GLN A 73 5.90 -18.62 10.70
N GLN A 74 6.48 -18.50 11.89
CA GLN A 74 6.73 -19.65 12.77
C GLN A 74 5.41 -20.31 13.20
N GLN A 75 4.41 -19.51 13.59
CA GLN A 75 3.08 -20.02 13.95
C GLN A 75 2.40 -20.75 12.79
N LEU A 76 2.50 -20.23 11.56
CA LEU A 76 1.95 -20.88 10.37
C LEU A 76 2.63 -22.22 10.06
N LEU A 77 3.96 -22.30 10.20
CA LEU A 77 4.69 -23.56 10.04
C LEU A 77 4.26 -24.60 11.08
N ASP A 78 4.09 -24.18 12.34
CA ASP A 78 3.65 -25.07 13.41
C ASP A 78 2.20 -25.54 13.21
N ALA A 79 1.29 -24.66 12.77
CA ALA A 79 -0.08 -25.01 12.44
C ALA A 79 -0.14 -26.02 11.28
N LYS A 80 0.64 -25.79 10.21
CA LYS A 80 0.71 -26.70 9.06
C LYS A 80 1.23 -28.09 9.46
N ARG A 81 2.20 -28.17 10.38
CA ARG A 81 2.69 -29.45 10.90
C ARG A 81 1.60 -30.19 11.68
N LYS A 82 0.89 -29.50 12.57
CA LYS A 82 -0.22 -30.10 13.35
C LYS A 82 -1.35 -30.57 12.46
N GLN A 83 -1.71 -29.80 11.43
CA GLN A 83 -2.73 -30.19 10.47
C GLN A 83 -2.38 -31.52 9.77
N GLY A 84 -1.13 -31.71 9.36
CA GLY A 84 -0.69 -32.98 8.74
C GLY A 84 -0.78 -34.18 9.70
N GLU A 85 -0.48 -33.98 10.99
CA GLU A 85 -0.66 -35.02 12.02
C GLU A 85 -2.14 -35.37 12.22
N GLU A 86 -3.02 -34.37 12.20
CA GLU A 86 -4.47 -34.55 12.32
C GLU A 86 -5.05 -35.25 11.08
N GLU A 87 -4.62 -34.88 9.88
CA GLU A 87 -5.01 -35.55 8.62
C GLU A 87 -4.66 -37.03 8.65
N LEU A 88 -3.45 -37.40 9.12
CA LEU A 88 -3.05 -38.79 9.31
C LEU A 88 -3.94 -39.52 10.33
N ARG A 89 -4.26 -38.89 11.46
CA ARG A 89 -5.16 -39.46 12.47
C ARG A 89 -6.57 -39.69 11.94
N VAL A 90 -7.10 -38.75 11.16
CA VAL A 90 -8.42 -38.89 10.52
C VAL A 90 -8.42 -40.08 9.56
N LEU A 91 -7.37 -40.23 8.75
CA LEU A 91 -7.23 -41.35 7.82
C LEU A 91 -7.20 -42.69 8.56
N GLU A 92 -6.45 -42.78 9.66
CA GLU A 92 -6.37 -43.99 10.49
C GLU A 92 -7.74 -44.34 11.11
N LEU A 93 -8.44 -43.34 11.67
CA LEU A 93 -9.76 -43.54 12.27
C LEU A 93 -10.80 -43.97 11.23
N GLN A 94 -10.80 -43.36 10.03
CA GLN A 94 -11.67 -43.77 8.93
C GLN A 94 -11.41 -45.22 8.50
N ALA A 95 -10.15 -45.65 8.44
CA ALA A 95 -9.80 -47.04 8.13
C ALA A 95 -10.32 -48.02 9.19
N ARG A 96 -10.17 -47.68 10.48
CA ARG A 96 -10.70 -48.49 11.59
C ARG A 96 -12.23 -48.58 11.58
N LEU A 97 -12.93 -47.49 11.26
CA LEU A 97 -14.40 -47.48 11.14
C LEU A 97 -14.87 -48.36 9.98
N LYS A 98 -14.24 -48.26 8.81
CA LYS A 98 -14.55 -49.15 7.66
C LYS A 98 -14.34 -50.62 7.99
N ALA A 99 -13.27 -50.96 8.72
CA ALA A 99 -12.99 -52.32 9.18
C ALA A 99 -14.02 -52.85 10.21
N LYS A 100 -14.57 -51.99 11.07
CA LYS A 100 -15.67 -52.37 11.98
C LYS A 100 -17.00 -52.55 11.25
N GLN A 101 -17.34 -51.66 10.30
CA GLN A 101 -18.56 -51.78 9.49
C GLN A 101 -18.58 -53.05 8.62
N THR A 102 -17.43 -53.49 8.11
CA THR A 102 -17.34 -54.76 7.35
C THR A 102 -17.50 -55.98 8.26
N LYS A 103 -16.98 -55.94 9.49
CA LYS A 103 -17.21 -57.00 10.48
C LYS A 103 -18.66 -57.06 10.95
N GLU A 104 -19.34 -55.92 11.12
CA GLU A 104 -20.77 -55.87 11.45
C GLU A 104 -21.67 -56.38 10.31
N LYS A 105 -21.35 -56.09 9.04
CA LYS A 105 -22.05 -56.68 7.88
C LYS A 105 -21.87 -58.20 7.79
N GLN A 106 -20.68 -58.74 8.08
CA GLN A 106 -20.45 -60.19 8.14
C GLN A 106 -21.12 -60.88 9.34
N THR A 107 -21.46 -60.14 10.39
CA THR A 107 -22.19 -60.70 11.55
C THR A 107 -23.71 -60.66 11.36
N LYS A 108 -24.24 -59.73 10.54
CA LYS A 108 -25.68 -59.64 10.19
C LYS A 108 -26.14 -60.57 9.07
N GLU A 109 -25.26 -61.09 8.22
CA GLU A 109 -25.64 -62.08 7.18
C GLU A 109 -25.93 -63.50 7.73
N LYS A 110 -25.88 -63.70 9.06
CA LYS A 110 -26.24 -64.98 9.69
C LYS A 110 -27.61 -65.00 10.37
N GLU A 111 -28.34 -63.89 10.41
CA GLU A 111 -29.69 -63.87 10.96
C GLU A 111 -30.65 -63.13 10.02
N THR A 112 -31.82 -63.74 9.85
CA THR A 112 -33.04 -63.24 9.21
C THR A 112 -33.13 -63.28 7.67
N LYS A 113 -33.57 -64.46 7.19
CA LYS A 113 -34.48 -64.56 6.03
C LYS A 113 -35.88 -64.03 6.43
N GLU A 114 -36.59 -63.56 5.41
CA GLU A 114 -38.04 -63.29 5.29
C GLU A 114 -38.51 -61.83 5.25
N GLY A 115 -39.34 -61.54 4.24
CA GLY A 115 -40.25 -60.38 4.11
C GLY A 115 -39.67 -59.19 3.34
N GLU A 116 -39.85 -59.03 2.02
CA GLU A 116 -41.08 -58.63 1.28
C GLU A 116 -41.25 -57.09 1.15
N GLU A 117 -40.93 -56.62 -0.07
CA GLU A 117 -41.47 -55.53 -0.91
C GLU A 117 -41.71 -54.05 -0.47
N VAL A 118 -41.48 -53.17 -1.48
CA VAL A 118 -42.26 -52.00 -1.97
C VAL A 118 -41.62 -50.58 -1.88
N LYS A 119 -41.36 -50.00 -3.08
CA LYS A 119 -41.42 -48.57 -3.59
C LYS A 119 -40.74 -47.42 -2.83
N ASP A 120 -40.37 -46.25 -3.40
CA ASP A 120 -40.51 -45.58 -4.70
C ASP A 120 -39.47 -44.41 -4.73
N LYS A 121 -38.95 -44.08 -5.93
CA LYS A 121 -38.71 -42.74 -6.56
C LYS A 121 -38.00 -41.58 -5.81
N GLU A 122 -36.83 -41.15 -6.31
CA GLU A 122 -36.56 -39.98 -7.21
C GLU A 122 -36.47 -38.62 -6.47
N GLU A 123 -35.27 -38.03 -6.48
CA GLU A 123 -34.94 -36.67 -7.02
C GLU A 123 -35.14 -35.52 -6.01
N THR A 124 -34.46 -34.38 -5.98
CA THR A 124 -33.25 -33.80 -6.60
C THR A 124 -33.02 -32.45 -5.88
N GLU A 125 -31.75 -32.09 -5.70
CA GLU A 125 -31.13 -30.75 -5.58
C GLU A 125 -31.61 -29.66 -4.59
N GLY A 126 -30.59 -29.05 -3.98
CA GLY A 126 -30.60 -27.77 -3.29
C GLY A 126 -29.17 -27.32 -2.98
N GLU A 127 -28.29 -27.35 -3.99
CA GLU A 127 -26.92 -26.83 -3.91
C GLU A 127 -26.95 -25.33 -4.17
N VAL A 128 -26.61 -24.55 -3.15
CA VAL A 128 -26.63 -23.09 -3.17
C VAL A 128 -25.45 -22.62 -4.01
N ASP A 129 -25.80 -21.95 -5.10
CA ASP A 129 -24.96 -21.32 -6.10
C ASP A 129 -23.83 -20.47 -5.51
N THR A 130 -22.61 -21.00 -5.60
CA THR A 130 -21.34 -20.25 -5.42
C THR A 130 -20.52 -20.26 -6.72
N THR A 131 -21.14 -20.69 -7.81
CA THR A 131 -20.49 -21.03 -9.10
C THR A 131 -20.59 -19.89 -10.10
N ASP A 132 -21.58 -19.00 -9.97
CA ASP A 132 -21.79 -17.90 -10.91
C ASP A 132 -20.68 -16.84 -10.91
N SER A 133 -19.94 -16.67 -9.81
CA SER A 133 -18.84 -15.67 -9.75
C SER A 133 -17.57 -16.11 -10.50
N LEU A 134 -17.35 -17.40 -10.70
CA LEU A 134 -16.17 -17.91 -11.43
C LEU A 134 -16.38 -18.00 -12.94
N LEU A 135 -17.63 -18.18 -13.39
CA LEU A 135 -17.95 -18.30 -14.81
C LEU A 135 -17.85 -16.97 -15.56
N LEU A 136 -18.06 -15.84 -14.87
CA LEU A 136 -17.92 -14.50 -15.48
C LEU A 136 -16.47 -14.19 -15.90
N LEU A 137 -15.48 -14.79 -15.22
CA LEU A 137 -14.04 -14.59 -15.48
C LEU A 137 -13.53 -15.31 -16.74
N SER A 138 -14.25 -16.32 -17.24
CA SER A 138 -13.78 -17.19 -18.34
C SER A 138 -14.09 -16.66 -19.74
N SER A 139 -14.60 -15.43 -19.84
CA SER A 139 -14.79 -14.77 -21.14
C SER A 139 -13.42 -14.56 -21.80
N LYS A 140 -13.21 -15.16 -22.98
CA LYS A 140 -11.96 -15.04 -23.74
C LYS A 140 -11.59 -13.56 -23.89
N LEU A 141 -10.39 -13.19 -23.43
CA LEU A 141 -9.81 -11.85 -23.62
C LEU A 141 -9.74 -11.54 -25.13
N SER A 142 -10.39 -10.46 -25.57
CA SER A 142 -10.25 -10.01 -26.95
C SER A 142 -8.86 -9.42 -27.19
N GLU A 143 -8.41 -9.39 -28.45
CA GLU A 143 -7.10 -8.80 -28.79
C GLU A 143 -7.03 -7.31 -28.42
N LYS A 144 -8.16 -6.58 -28.56
CA LYS A 144 -8.27 -5.17 -28.15
C LYS A 144 -8.07 -5.02 -26.63
N GLU A 145 -8.74 -5.86 -25.84
CA GLU A 145 -8.60 -5.84 -24.38
C GLU A 145 -7.19 -6.24 -23.93
N ALA A 146 -6.58 -7.25 -24.55
CA ALA A 146 -5.21 -7.65 -24.24
C ALA A 146 -4.21 -6.51 -24.49
N LYS A 147 -4.38 -5.77 -25.59
CA LYS A 147 -3.59 -4.55 -25.87
C LYS A 147 -3.80 -3.47 -24.81
N LEU A 148 -5.06 -3.22 -24.42
CA LEU A 148 -5.38 -2.26 -23.38
C LEU A 148 -4.76 -2.63 -22.03
N VAL A 149 -4.90 -3.89 -21.60
CA VAL A 149 -4.27 -4.39 -20.37
C VAL A 149 -2.77 -4.17 -20.40
N GLY A 150 -2.10 -4.47 -21.52
CA GLY A 150 -0.67 -4.24 -21.69
C GLY A 150 -0.28 -2.76 -21.57
N LEU A 151 -1.00 -1.87 -22.27
CA LEU A 151 -0.73 -0.43 -22.23
C LEU A 151 -0.99 0.18 -20.85
N ILE A 152 -2.10 -0.19 -20.20
CA ILE A 152 -2.43 0.24 -18.84
C ILE A 152 -1.37 -0.25 -17.86
N SER A 153 -0.90 -1.50 -17.99
CA SER A 153 0.16 -2.05 -17.14
C SER A 153 1.45 -1.26 -17.27
N ILE A 154 1.90 -0.97 -18.49
CA ILE A 154 3.12 -0.17 -18.73
C ILE A 154 2.96 1.24 -18.14
N PHE A 155 1.80 1.87 -18.39
CA PHE A 155 1.51 3.20 -17.87
C PHE A 155 1.55 3.22 -16.34
N LEU A 156 0.81 2.34 -15.67
CA LEU A 156 0.76 2.32 -14.21
C LEU A 156 2.06 1.84 -13.57
N HIS A 157 2.87 1.04 -14.26
CA HIS A 157 4.17 0.60 -13.74
C HIS A 157 5.14 1.77 -13.51
N VAL A 158 5.07 2.82 -14.34
CA VAL A 158 5.89 4.03 -14.16
C VAL A 158 5.23 5.07 -13.25
N HIS A 159 4.03 4.82 -12.73
CA HIS A 159 3.29 5.71 -11.82
C HIS A 159 3.20 5.09 -10.41
N PRO A 160 4.20 5.30 -9.53
CA PRO A 160 4.27 4.65 -8.22
C PRO A 160 3.09 5.00 -7.28
N PHE A 161 2.44 6.14 -7.49
CA PHE A 161 1.27 6.60 -6.71
C PHE A 161 -0.07 6.39 -7.43
N GLY A 162 -0.06 5.62 -8.52
CA GLY A 162 -1.22 5.41 -9.36
C GLY A 162 -1.70 6.66 -10.11
N ALA A 163 -2.85 6.53 -10.75
CA ALA A 163 -3.45 7.58 -11.56
C ALA A 163 -4.98 7.50 -11.56
N GLY A 164 -5.64 8.64 -11.70
CA GLY A 164 -7.08 8.69 -11.95
C GLY A 164 -7.44 8.12 -13.33
N VAL A 165 -8.67 7.62 -13.47
CA VAL A 165 -9.15 7.01 -14.72
C VAL A 165 -9.05 7.96 -15.91
N ASP A 166 -9.37 9.24 -15.71
CA ASP A 166 -9.32 10.25 -16.76
C ASP A 166 -7.90 10.52 -17.25
N TYR A 167 -6.91 10.43 -16.35
CA TYR A 167 -5.51 10.62 -16.71
C TYR A 167 -4.98 9.44 -17.53
N ILE A 168 -5.30 8.21 -17.10
CA ILE A 168 -4.97 6.98 -17.84
C ILE A 168 -5.62 7.03 -19.23
N TRP A 169 -6.92 7.35 -19.30
CA TRP A 169 -7.66 7.47 -20.55
C TRP A 169 -7.06 8.55 -21.46
N SER A 170 -6.71 9.72 -20.93
CA SER A 170 -6.08 10.81 -21.71
C SER A 170 -4.75 10.40 -22.35
N TYR A 171 -3.99 9.51 -21.69
CA TYR A 171 -2.79 8.93 -22.27
C TYR A 171 -3.13 7.92 -23.38
N LEU A 172 -4.05 6.99 -23.11
CA LEU A 172 -4.42 5.94 -24.06
C LEU A 172 -5.15 6.46 -25.30
N GLN A 173 -5.93 7.54 -25.18
CA GLN A 173 -6.64 8.16 -26.29
C GLN A 173 -5.70 8.66 -27.39
N LYS A 174 -4.47 9.05 -27.03
CA LYS A 174 -3.44 9.44 -28.01
C LYS A 174 -2.98 8.26 -28.88
N LEU A 175 -3.14 7.03 -28.39
CA LEU A 175 -2.77 5.79 -29.08
C LEU A 175 -3.98 5.18 -29.80
N ASP A 176 -5.17 5.26 -29.19
CA ASP A 176 -6.45 4.82 -29.75
C ASP A 176 -7.53 5.92 -29.53
N PRO A 177 -7.79 6.75 -30.55
CA PRO A 177 -8.79 7.82 -30.47
C PRO A 177 -10.23 7.33 -30.27
N THR A 178 -10.52 6.05 -30.52
CA THR A 178 -11.87 5.48 -30.39
C THR A 178 -12.17 5.00 -28.97
N LEU A 179 -11.18 5.03 -28.08
CA LEU A 179 -11.29 4.53 -26.73
C LEU A 179 -12.15 5.44 -25.84
N ARG A 180 -13.11 4.85 -25.13
CA ARG A 180 -13.93 5.55 -24.12
C ARG A 180 -13.36 5.35 -22.71
N THR A 181 -13.57 6.32 -21.83
CA THR A 181 -13.18 6.24 -20.41
C THR A 181 -13.78 5.02 -19.72
N SER A 182 -15.04 4.68 -20.03
CA SER A 182 -15.74 3.51 -19.47
C SER A 182 -15.08 2.18 -19.85
N GLU A 183 -14.48 2.08 -21.04
CA GLU A 183 -13.77 0.87 -21.48
C GLU A 183 -12.49 0.65 -20.66
N VAL A 184 -11.78 1.74 -20.34
CA VAL A 184 -10.58 1.70 -19.48
C VAL A 184 -10.95 1.24 -18.08
N GLU A 185 -12.00 1.81 -17.50
CA GLU A 185 -12.48 1.43 -16.16
C GLU A 185 -12.95 -0.03 -16.11
N THR A 186 -13.74 -0.46 -17.10
CA THR A 186 -14.24 -1.83 -17.20
C THR A 186 -13.09 -2.84 -17.29
N VAL A 187 -12.07 -2.56 -18.11
CA VAL A 187 -10.90 -3.43 -18.23
C VAL A 187 -10.16 -3.52 -16.91
N MET A 188 -9.88 -2.40 -16.23
CA MET A 188 -9.17 -2.45 -14.96
C MET A 188 -9.96 -3.17 -13.86
N ALA A 189 -11.27 -2.92 -13.76
CA ALA A 189 -12.15 -3.58 -12.81
C ALA A 189 -12.26 -5.09 -13.05
N ARG A 190 -12.09 -5.55 -14.30
CA ARG A 190 -12.10 -6.97 -14.67
C ARG A 190 -10.85 -7.73 -14.19
N PHE A 191 -9.74 -7.04 -13.91
CA PHE A 191 -8.49 -7.65 -13.44
C PHE A 191 -8.05 -7.09 -12.07
N PRO A 192 -8.79 -7.39 -10.98
CA PRO A 192 -8.52 -6.84 -9.65
C PRO A 192 -7.18 -7.30 -9.05
N SER A 193 -6.63 -8.43 -9.52
CA SER A 193 -5.28 -8.88 -9.14
C SER A 193 -4.15 -8.11 -9.83
N MET A 194 -4.45 -7.40 -10.93
CA MET A 194 -3.48 -6.62 -11.69
C MET A 194 -3.61 -5.12 -11.44
N PHE A 195 -4.84 -4.62 -11.25
CA PHE A 195 -5.14 -3.21 -11.07
C PHE A 195 -6.01 -3.02 -9.83
N LEU A 196 -5.49 -2.26 -8.86
CA LEU A 196 -6.20 -1.95 -7.62
C LEU A 196 -6.68 -0.51 -7.64
N GLN A 197 -7.91 -0.28 -7.22
CA GLN A 197 -8.42 1.06 -6.96
C GLN A 197 -8.17 1.42 -5.50
N GLU A 198 -7.30 2.39 -5.25
CA GLU A 198 -6.96 2.91 -3.93
C GLU A 198 -7.53 4.33 -3.77
N LEU A 199 -7.92 4.68 -2.54
CA LEU A 199 -8.26 6.06 -2.19
C LEU A 199 -6.99 6.76 -1.71
N SER A 200 -6.58 7.80 -2.43
CA SER A 200 -5.42 8.61 -2.10
C SER A 200 -5.87 10.00 -1.62
N GLY A 201 -5.14 10.58 -0.65
CA GLY A 201 -5.43 11.92 -0.12
C GLY A 201 -6.10 11.93 1.27
N ILE A 202 -6.33 13.14 1.80
CA ILE A 202 -6.90 13.36 3.14
C ILE A 202 -8.06 14.36 3.02
N GLY A 203 -9.21 14.01 3.61
CA GLY A 203 -10.37 14.91 3.70
C GLY A 203 -10.96 15.29 2.34
N ALA A 204 -11.05 16.59 2.07
CA ALA A 204 -11.65 17.13 0.85
C ALA A 204 -10.87 16.82 -0.46
N ASN A 205 -9.61 16.39 -0.35
CA ASN A 205 -8.77 16.00 -1.49
C ASN A 205 -8.69 14.48 -1.69
N MET A 206 -9.65 13.70 -1.18
CA MET A 206 -9.72 12.27 -1.47
C MET A 206 -10.03 12.01 -2.94
N GLU A 207 -9.15 11.27 -3.60
CA GLU A 207 -9.26 10.91 -5.01
C GLU A 207 -9.11 9.39 -5.21
N ARG A 208 -9.86 8.85 -6.17
CA ARG A 208 -9.75 7.44 -6.59
C ARG A 208 -8.60 7.31 -7.58
N ARG A 209 -7.62 6.47 -7.25
CA ARG A 209 -6.48 6.19 -8.11
C ARG A 209 -6.35 4.71 -8.37
N TRP A 210 -5.99 4.35 -9.60
CA TRP A 210 -5.65 3.00 -10.00
C TRP A 210 -4.15 2.78 -9.87
N VAL A 211 -3.77 1.67 -9.24
CA VAL A 211 -2.38 1.28 -8.96
C VAL A 211 -2.12 -0.10 -9.57
N TYR A 212 -0.94 -0.28 -10.16
CA TYR A 212 -0.51 -1.59 -10.65
C TYR A 212 -0.12 -2.51 -9.49
N ALA A 213 -0.71 -3.70 -9.45
CA ALA A 213 -0.58 -4.67 -8.36
C ALA A 213 -0.21 -6.08 -8.84
N GLY A 214 0.10 -6.29 -10.12
CA GLY A 214 0.35 -7.63 -10.68
C GLY A 214 1.48 -8.45 -10.04
N TYR A 215 2.34 -7.84 -9.24
CA TYR A 215 3.40 -8.51 -8.45
C TYR A 215 3.25 -8.36 -6.94
N LYS A 216 2.20 -7.68 -6.46
CA LYS A 216 1.87 -7.62 -5.04
C LYS A 216 1.20 -8.94 -4.68
N ASN A 217 1.96 -9.88 -4.12
CA ASN A 217 1.44 -11.18 -3.66
C ASN A 217 0.15 -10.98 -2.86
N THR A 218 -0.99 -11.37 -3.42
CA THR A 218 -2.24 -11.49 -2.67
C THR A 218 -2.00 -12.54 -1.60
N LYS A 219 -1.85 -12.11 -0.34
CA LYS A 219 -2.09 -13.02 0.77
C LYS A 219 -3.54 -13.49 0.60
N PRO A 220 -3.82 -14.81 0.57
CA PRO A 220 -5.20 -15.25 0.72
C PRO A 220 -5.70 -14.73 2.06
N GLU A 221 -6.81 -14.00 2.04
CA GLU A 221 -7.55 -13.70 3.26
C GLU A 221 -7.92 -15.04 3.91
N LEU A 222 -7.44 -15.22 5.14
CA LEU A 222 -7.69 -16.34 6.04
C LEU A 222 -8.60 -15.84 7.15
#